data_AF-A0A9D5VAY9-F1
#
_entry.id   AF-A0A9D5VAY9-F1
#
_cell.length_a   1.000
_cell.length_b   1.000
_cell.length_c   1.000
_cell.angle_alpha   90.00
_cell.angle_beta   90.00
_cell.angle_gamma   90.00
#
_symmetry.space_group_name_H-M   'P 1'
#
loop_
_entity.id
_entity.type
_entity.pdbx_description
1 polymer ?
#
loop_
_entity_poly.entity_id
_entity_poly.type
_entity_poly.pdbx_seq_one_letter_code
_entity_poly.pdbx_strand_id
1 'polypeptide(L)'
;MKSKIAIAATVLSLSACASQPNEISAQNISTLQYKDYDCDQLAMESDRIDRRIGELHGQLKKKADDDAVQMGVGLVLLWPTLFFLEGGDGPEAQEYGRLKGEKEAIESVAIHNKCGIEFKPLEEVAPSKPTTEASKG
;
A
#
# COMPACT_ATOMS: atom_id res chain seq x y z
N MET A 1 17.82 -44.12 21.59
CA MET A 1 16.43 -43.74 21.24
C MET A 1 16.06 -42.49 22.01
N LYS A 2 15.68 -41.42 21.28
CA LYS A 2 14.77 -40.31 21.65
C LYS A 2 15.19 -39.06 20.87
N SER A 3 14.56 -38.95 19.70
CA SER A 3 14.64 -37.82 18.77
C SER A 3 14.37 -36.50 19.50
N LYS A 4 15.33 -35.57 19.48
CA LYS A 4 15.05 -34.17 19.77
C LYS A 4 14.65 -33.54 18.44
N ILE A 5 13.35 -33.58 18.18
CA ILE A 5 12.71 -32.89 17.06
C ILE A 5 13.06 -31.41 17.21
N ALA A 6 13.98 -30.94 16.37
CA ALA A 6 14.25 -29.53 16.21
C ALA A 6 12.99 -28.91 15.62
N ILE A 7 12.27 -28.15 16.44
CA ILE A 7 11.16 -27.30 16.02
C ILE A 7 11.82 -26.20 15.20
N ALA A 8 11.93 -26.43 13.90
CA ALA A 8 12.19 -25.38 12.93
C ALA A 8 10.95 -24.47 12.97
N ALA A 9 11.04 -23.39 13.75
CA ALA A 9 10.09 -22.30 13.73
C ALA A 9 10.21 -21.61 12.38
N THR A 10 9.56 -22.17 11.37
CA THR A 10 9.28 -21.48 10.11
C THR A 10 8.42 -20.29 10.48
N VAL A 11 9.02 -19.11 10.46
CA VAL A 11 8.31 -17.83 10.56
C VAL A 11 7.39 -17.78 9.34
N LEU A 12 6.14 -18.20 9.52
CA LEU A 12 5.08 -17.89 8.56
C LEU A 12 4.89 -16.38 8.66
N SER A 13 5.28 -15.64 7.62
CA SER A 13 4.91 -14.25 7.47
C SER A 13 3.38 -14.21 7.35
N LEU A 14 2.67 -13.83 8.41
CA LEU A 14 1.23 -13.57 8.35
C LEU A 14 0.99 -12.32 7.49
N SER A 15 0.87 -12.49 6.18
CA SER A 15 0.42 -11.45 5.26
C SER A 15 -1.12 -11.36 5.31
N ALA A 16 -1.68 -10.84 6.40
CA ALA A 16 -3.10 -10.53 6.47
C ALA A 16 -3.39 -9.47 7.55
N CYS A 17 -3.80 -8.26 7.13
CA CYS A 17 -5.22 -7.88 7.22
C CYS A 17 -5.54 -6.54 6.55
N ALA A 18 -4.69 -5.52 6.66
CA ALA A 18 -4.82 -4.29 5.86
C ALA A 18 -3.43 -3.66 5.67
N SER A 19 -3.02 -3.48 4.42
CA SER A 19 -1.75 -2.82 4.10
C SER A 19 -1.78 -1.36 4.55
N GLN A 20 -0.69 -0.90 5.16
CA GLN A 20 -0.54 0.53 5.42
C GLN A 20 -0.45 1.28 4.08
N PRO A 21 -0.93 2.54 3.99
CA PRO A 21 -0.93 3.29 2.73
C PRO A 21 0.45 3.41 2.06
N ASN A 22 1.52 3.46 2.84
CA ASN A 22 2.90 3.53 2.35
C ASN A 22 3.39 2.18 1.78
N GLU A 23 2.81 1.06 2.19
CA GLU A 23 3.15 -0.28 1.69
C GLU A 23 2.38 -0.66 0.42
N ILE A 24 1.29 0.05 0.11
CA ILE A 24 0.53 -0.14 -1.13
C ILE A 24 1.34 0.40 -2.31
N SER A 25 1.78 -0.49 -3.18
CA SER A 25 2.52 -0.15 -4.40
C SER A 25 1.62 0.51 -5.44
N ALA A 26 2.24 1.36 -6.27
CA ALA A 26 1.58 1.87 -7.46
C ALA A 26 1.32 0.72 -8.43
N GLN A 27 0.11 0.66 -8.98
CA GLN A 27 -0.20 -0.27 -10.06
C GLN A 27 0.42 0.23 -11.36
N ASN A 28 0.80 -0.70 -12.25
CA ASN A 28 1.30 -0.32 -13.55
C ASN A 28 0.12 0.12 -14.44
N ILE A 29 0.01 1.42 -14.70
CA ILE A 29 -1.03 2.02 -15.55
C ILE A 29 -0.40 2.53 -16.85
N SER A 30 -1.12 2.35 -17.96
CA SER A 30 -0.66 2.78 -19.28
C SER A 30 -0.72 4.31 -19.43
N THR A 31 0.36 4.90 -19.95
CA THR A 31 0.42 6.33 -20.29
C THR A 31 -0.42 6.69 -21.52
N LEU A 32 -0.82 5.70 -22.33
CA LEU A 32 -1.58 5.94 -23.58
C LEU A 32 -2.91 6.65 -23.34
N GLN A 33 -3.51 6.49 -22.15
CA GLN A 33 -4.75 7.16 -21.79
C GLN A 33 -4.61 8.69 -21.74
N TYR A 34 -3.42 9.19 -21.40
CA TYR A 34 -3.16 10.62 -21.20
C TYR A 34 -2.37 11.24 -22.37
N LYS A 35 -2.03 10.46 -23.40
CA LYS A 35 -1.10 10.87 -24.47
C LYS A 35 -1.53 12.13 -25.23
N ASP A 36 -2.85 12.36 -25.35
CA ASP A 36 -3.43 13.47 -26.11
C ASP A 36 -3.81 14.66 -25.20
N TYR A 37 -3.50 14.60 -23.91
CA TYR A 37 -3.84 15.67 -22.97
C TYR A 37 -2.85 16.84 -23.13
N ASP A 38 -3.37 18.06 -23.07
CA ASP A 38 -2.55 19.25 -22.91
C ASP A 38 -2.10 19.45 -21.45
N CYS A 39 -1.19 20.40 -21.22
CA CYS A 39 -0.64 20.62 -19.88
C CYS A 39 -1.69 21.08 -18.85
N ASP A 40 -2.73 21.80 -19.27
CA ASP A 40 -3.79 22.24 -18.37
C ASP A 40 -4.66 21.04 -17.96
N GLN A 41 -4.97 20.16 -18.91
CA GLN A 41 -5.69 18.91 -18.67
C GLN A 41 -4.91 17.96 -17.77
N LEU A 42 -3.59 17.82 -17.98
CA LEU A 42 -2.72 17.01 -17.11
C LEU A 42 -2.67 17.58 -15.68
N ALA A 43 -2.59 18.91 -15.53
CA ALA A 43 -2.59 19.55 -14.22
C ALA A 43 -3.92 19.34 -13.48
N MET A 44 -5.05 19.60 -14.15
CA MET A 44 -6.37 19.40 -13.56
C MET A 44 -6.61 17.94 -13.15
N GLU A 45 -6.15 16.99 -13.97
CA GLU A 45 -6.31 15.57 -13.67
C GLU A 45 -5.39 15.13 -12.52
N SER A 46 -4.15 15.64 -12.48
CA SER A 46 -3.25 15.42 -11.34
C SER A 46 -3.87 15.92 -10.03
N ASP A 47 -4.43 17.13 -10.02
CA ASP A 47 -5.08 17.71 -8.83
C ASP A 47 -6.29 16.89 -8.37
N ARG A 48 -7.09 16.39 -9.32
CA ARG A 48 -8.24 15.52 -9.04
C ARG A 48 -7.79 14.22 -8.36
N ILE A 49 -6.74 13.59 -8.90
CA ILE A 49 -6.18 12.34 -8.39
C ILE A 49 -5.54 12.56 -7.01
N ASP A 50 -4.75 13.62 -6.84
CA ASP A 50 -4.07 13.92 -5.58
C ASP A 50 -5.06 14.11 -4.42
N ARG A 51 -6.19 14.77 -4.67
CA ARG A 51 -7.26 14.89 -3.67
C ARG A 51 -7.80 13.54 -3.25
N ARG A 52 -8.09 12.64 -4.20
CA ARG A 52 -8.63 11.31 -3.90
C ARG A 52 -7.61 10.41 -3.22
N ILE A 53 -6.33 10.51 -3.59
CA ILE A 53 -5.22 9.85 -2.90
C ILE A 53 -5.18 10.30 -1.43
N GLY A 54 -5.26 11.60 -1.16
CA GLY A 54 -5.26 12.13 0.21
C GLY A 54 -6.44 11.63 1.06
N GLU A 55 -7.64 11.59 0.49
CA GLU A 55 -8.84 11.05 1.14
C GLU A 55 -8.70 9.56 1.49
N LEU A 56 -8.25 8.75 0.53
CA LEU A 56 -8.07 7.31 0.71
C LEU A 56 -6.92 7.01 1.68
N HIS A 57 -5.83 7.79 1.63
CA HIS A 57 -4.71 7.64 2.57
C HIS A 57 -5.18 7.74 4.02
N GLY A 58 -5.97 8.76 4.35
CA GLY A 58 -6.50 8.94 5.70
C GLY A 58 -7.41 7.79 6.15
N GLN A 59 -8.25 7.29 5.25
CA GLN A 59 -9.15 6.16 5.52
C GLN A 59 -8.37 4.86 5.74
N LEU A 60 -7.42 4.56 4.84
CA LEU A 60 -6.59 3.36 4.90
C LEU A 60 -5.68 3.38 6.13
N LYS A 61 -5.08 4.53 6.45
CA LYS A 61 -4.27 4.66 7.67
C LYS A 61 -5.08 4.35 8.92
N LYS A 62 -6.25 4.98 9.06
CA LYS A 62 -7.11 4.74 10.21
C LYS A 62 -7.55 3.28 10.32
N LYS A 63 -7.92 2.67 9.19
CA LYS A 63 -8.33 1.27 9.14
C LYS A 63 -7.19 0.32 9.53
N ALA A 64 -5.99 0.55 9.01
CA ALA A 64 -4.80 -0.22 9.37
C ALA A 64 -4.46 -0.08 10.87
N ASP A 65 -4.55 1.14 11.42
CA ASP A 65 -4.30 1.40 12.84
C ASP A 65 -5.36 0.71 13.75
N ASP A 66 -6.65 0.77 13.37
CA ASP A 66 -7.76 0.14 14.12
C ASP A 66 -7.69 -1.41 14.04
N ASP A 67 -7.38 -1.97 12.87
CA ASP A 67 -7.26 -3.41 12.64
C ASP A 67 -6.06 -4.01 13.39
N ALA A 68 -4.94 -3.28 13.52
CA ALA A 68 -3.78 -3.75 14.27
C ALA A 68 -4.11 -4.06 15.74
N VAL A 69 -4.97 -3.23 16.36
CA VAL A 69 -5.42 -3.42 17.75
C VAL A 69 -6.38 -4.61 17.85
N GLN A 70 -7.34 -4.72 16.94
CA GLN A 70 -8.32 -5.80 16.95
C GLN A 70 -7.68 -7.16 16.63
N MET A 71 -6.71 -7.20 15.72
CA MET A 71 -5.94 -8.40 15.42
C MET A 71 -5.12 -8.87 16.61
N GLY A 72 -4.50 -7.97 17.39
CA GLY A 72 -3.78 -8.35 18.61
C GLY A 72 -4.66 -9.14 19.59
N VAL A 73 -5.94 -8.76 19.72
CA VAL A 73 -6.92 -9.45 20.58
C VAL A 73 -7.45 -10.71 19.90
N GLY A 74 -7.84 -10.62 18.63
CA GLY A 74 -8.42 -11.70 17.84
C GLY A 74 -7.46 -12.86 17.58
N LEU A 75 -6.17 -12.57 17.34
CA LEU A 75 -5.12 -13.57 17.16
C LEU A 75 -4.92 -14.45 18.39
N VAL A 76 -5.23 -13.98 19.61
CA VAL A 76 -5.12 -14.79 20.83
C VAL A 76 -6.38 -15.61 21.05
N LEU A 77 -7.55 -14.99 20.87
CA LEU A 77 -8.84 -15.61 21.19
C LEU A 77 -9.33 -16.56 20.09
N LEU A 78 -9.00 -16.28 18.83
CA LEU A 78 -9.52 -16.95 17.64
C LEU A 78 -8.41 -17.56 16.77
N TRP A 79 -7.24 -17.85 17.35
CA TRP A 79 -6.09 -18.40 16.60
C TRP A 79 -6.39 -19.66 15.77
N PRO A 80 -7.23 -20.64 16.20
CA PRO A 80 -7.47 -21.84 15.41
C PRO A 80 -8.32 -21.55 14.17
N THR A 81 -9.11 -20.46 14.18
CA THR A 81 -9.96 -20.10 13.04
C THR A 81 -9.21 -19.34 11.95
N LEU A 82 -8.03 -18.79 12.26
CA LEU A 82 -7.21 -18.06 11.28
C LEU A 82 -6.77 -18.92 10.10
N PHE A 83 -6.61 -20.24 10.29
CA PHE A 83 -6.27 -21.18 9.22
C PHE A 83 -7.33 -21.27 8.11
N PHE A 84 -8.53 -20.74 8.36
CA PHE A 84 -9.66 -20.77 7.43
C PHE A 84 -9.98 -19.41 6.82
N LEU A 85 -9.20 -18.36 7.13
CA LEU A 85 -9.42 -17.02 6.58
C LEU A 85 -8.64 -16.84 5.28
N GLU A 86 -9.34 -16.45 4.22
CA GLU A 86 -8.75 -15.95 2.99
C GLU A 86 -8.53 -14.44 3.15
N GLY A 87 -7.27 -14.00 3.06
CA GLY A 87 -6.87 -12.61 3.30
C GLY A 87 -6.63 -11.84 2.01
N GLY A 88 -6.83 -10.52 2.06
CA GLY A 88 -6.53 -9.61 0.96
C GLY A 88 -6.83 -8.16 1.32
N ASP A 89 -6.18 -7.23 0.63
CA ASP A 89 -6.44 -5.80 0.75
C ASP A 89 -7.84 -5.46 0.21
N GLY A 90 -8.55 -4.59 0.93
CA GLY A 90 -9.90 -4.16 0.57
C GLY A 90 -9.96 -3.37 -0.75
N PRO A 91 -11.17 -3.12 -1.28
CA PRO A 91 -11.36 -2.37 -2.52
C PRO A 91 -10.75 -0.96 -2.48
N GLU A 92 -10.71 -0.32 -1.30
CA GLU A 92 -10.11 1.01 -1.12
C GLU A 92 -8.59 0.99 -1.32
N ALA A 93 -7.91 -0.06 -0.88
CA ALA A 93 -6.47 -0.23 -1.05
C ALA A 93 -6.12 -0.52 -2.52
N GLN A 94 -6.97 -1.30 -3.21
CA GLN A 94 -6.86 -1.52 -4.65
C GLN A 94 -7.06 -0.21 -5.44
N GLU A 95 -8.05 0.59 -5.07
CA GLU A 95 -8.27 1.91 -5.68
C GLU A 95 -7.07 2.84 -5.44
N TYR A 96 -6.55 2.87 -4.22
CA TYR A 96 -5.40 3.69 -3.87
C TYR A 96 -4.15 3.32 -4.69
N GLY A 97 -3.85 2.03 -4.82
CA GLY A 97 -2.75 1.56 -5.68
C GLY A 97 -2.92 1.93 -7.15
N ARG A 98 -4.16 1.85 -7.68
CA ARG A 98 -4.48 2.30 -9.04
C ARG A 98 -4.23 3.81 -9.21
N LEU A 99 -4.71 4.62 -8.28
CA LEU A 99 -4.55 6.09 -8.34
C LEU A 99 -3.08 6.53 -8.25
N LYS A 100 -2.26 5.84 -7.45
CA LYS A 100 -0.81 6.05 -7.44
C LYS A 100 -0.20 5.80 -8.83
N GLY A 101 -0.60 4.71 -9.48
CA GLY A 101 -0.18 4.39 -10.84
C GLY A 101 -0.64 5.41 -11.89
N GLU A 102 -1.87 5.90 -11.77
CA GLU A 102 -2.40 6.95 -12.66
C GLU A 102 -1.61 8.25 -12.53
N LYS A 103 -1.25 8.64 -11.30
CA LYS A 103 -0.39 9.81 -11.09
C LYS A 103 1.00 9.64 -11.71
N GLU A 104 1.63 8.48 -11.55
CA GLU A 104 2.92 8.18 -12.21
C GLU A 104 2.80 8.24 -13.74
N ALA A 105 1.69 7.75 -14.29
CA ALA A 105 1.43 7.82 -15.73
C ALA A 105 1.27 9.28 -16.21
N ILE A 106 0.54 10.11 -15.47
CA ILE A 106 0.37 11.54 -15.77
C ILE A 106 1.70 12.28 -15.66
N GLU A 107 2.48 12.03 -14.62
CA GLU A 107 3.80 12.62 -14.42
C GLU A 107 4.72 12.30 -15.59
N SER A 108 4.75 11.04 -16.03
CA SER A 108 5.53 10.61 -17.19
C SER A 108 5.14 11.34 -18.48
N VAL A 109 3.83 11.49 -18.74
CA VAL A 109 3.34 12.22 -19.91
C VAL A 109 3.61 13.73 -19.79
N ALA A 110 3.45 14.31 -18.60
CA ALA A 110 3.75 15.72 -18.34
C ALA A 110 5.23 16.03 -18.56
N ILE A 111 6.14 15.16 -18.12
CA ILE A 111 7.58 15.28 -18.38
C ILE A 111 7.86 15.18 -19.88
N HIS A 112 7.27 14.20 -20.57
CA HIS A 112 7.43 14.03 -22.01
C HIS A 112 6.97 15.28 -22.78
N ASN A 113 5.83 15.86 -22.37
CA ASN A 113 5.24 17.06 -22.97
C ASN A 113 5.87 18.36 -22.46
N LYS A 114 6.85 18.30 -21.55
CA LYS A 114 7.56 19.43 -20.95
C LYS A 114 6.64 20.43 -20.25
N CYS A 115 5.62 19.91 -19.56
CA CYS A 115 4.73 20.72 -18.75
C CYS A 115 5.44 21.21 -17.48
N GLY A 116 5.15 22.43 -17.04
CA GLY A 116 5.71 23.02 -15.81
C GLY A 116 4.94 22.64 -14.54
N ILE A 117 4.50 21.38 -14.42
CA ILE A 117 3.69 20.90 -13.29
C ILE A 117 4.65 20.39 -12.20
N GLU A 118 4.46 20.85 -10.97
CA GLU A 118 5.20 20.32 -9.81
C GLU A 118 4.47 19.11 -9.24
N PHE A 119 4.99 17.91 -9.53
CA PHE A 119 4.51 16.69 -8.90
C PHE A 119 5.16 16.55 -7.53
N LYS A 120 4.34 16.56 -6.48
CA LYS A 120 4.81 16.12 -5.17
C LYS A 120 5.05 14.61 -5.25
N PRO A 121 6.25 14.13 -4.87
CA PRO A 121 6.48 12.70 -4.72
C PRO A 121 5.34 12.12 -3.87
N LEU A 122 4.76 11.02 -4.34
CA LEU A 122 3.80 10.23 -3.56
C LEU A 122 4.57 9.60 -2.41
N GLU A 123 4.85 10.42 -1.39
CA GLU A 123 5.65 10.15 -0.20
C GLU A 123 6.34 8.79 -0.28
N GLU A 124 7.53 8.83 -0.89
CA GLU A 124 8.52 7.77 -0.86
C GLU A 124 8.97 7.63 0.61
N VAL A 125 8.10 7.07 1.47
CA VAL A 125 8.61 6.29 2.58
C VAL A 125 9.16 5.06 1.91
N ALA A 126 10.46 5.13 1.62
CA ALA A 126 11.31 4.02 1.22
C ALA A 126 10.84 2.71 1.87
N PRO A 127 11.02 1.55 1.22
CA PRO A 127 10.69 0.26 1.82
C PRO A 127 11.22 0.28 3.24
N SER A 128 10.31 0.23 4.22
CA SER A 128 10.71 0.03 5.59
C SER A 128 11.51 -1.26 5.54
N LYS A 129 12.83 -1.12 5.66
CA LYS A 129 13.71 -2.28 5.84
C LYS A 129 13.06 -3.08 6.97
N PRO A 130 13.02 -4.42 6.86
CA PRO A 130 12.45 -5.23 7.93
C PRO A 130 13.17 -4.84 9.21
N THR A 131 12.45 -4.26 10.18
CA THR A 131 13.02 -3.89 11.47
C THR A 131 13.37 -5.18 12.20
N THR A 132 14.54 -5.70 11.88
CA THR A 132 15.25 -6.67 12.69
C THR A 132 16.04 -5.86 13.70
N GLU A 133 15.40 -5.48 14.81
CA GLU A 133 16.07 -5.07 16.05
C GLU A 133 15.08 -5.34 17.20
N ALA A 134 15.16 -6.53 17.79
CA ALA A 134 15.83 -6.77 19.08
C ALA A 134 14.90 -6.45 20.26
N SER A 135 14.26 -7.46 20.88
CA SER A 135 14.85 -8.20 22.00
C SER A 135 15.73 -7.33 22.90
N LYS A 136 15.17 -6.85 24.00
CA LYS A 136 15.85 -6.75 25.29
C LYS A 136 14.85 -6.51 26.42
N GLY A 137 14.85 -7.43 27.38
CA GLY A 137 14.09 -7.36 28.64
C GLY A 137 13.53 -8.71 29.02
#